data_AF-A0A4S4LYN6-F1
#
_entry.id   AF-A0A4S4LYN6-F1
#
_cell.length_a   1.000
_cell.length_b   1.000
_cell.length_c   1.000
_cell.angle_alpha   90.00
_cell.angle_beta   90.00
_cell.angle_gamma   90.00
#
_symmetry.space_group_name_H-M   'P 1'
#
loop_
_entity.id
_entity.type
_entity.pdbx_description
1 polymer ?
#
loop_
_entity_poly.entity_id
_entity_poly.type
_entity_poly.pdbx_seq_one_letter_code
_entity_poly.pdbx_strand_id
1 'polypeptide(L)'
;MLEEVSNTAGYVETLEKEVESTKKDLEIARERNEVLAKKGNTLRMRVARAPSQQTRAIDVAVEEAVAEVKDQMPAIVLKGKGGIIPENSRAMIRDMVAAGVPATAVNGTIHVIAKHQGLNVVGSVSPRSVSRNVLEGGVASEIQVAEELNKAEGMCTYYDVPDERVLIEWTGATMSGDGTTHRHGQYESRHVTIMDAATSKPVTLTLGIESAVNHTADKQTDGWKNIMQGFVDVANNRPSVRTGSDPLITTTRIAAKFTGVHSDHAQDQKKNAKNLEAWKKASDREVRGEEIMKSLPSEELLPMLCDAVNSEVTAIGGREVWDALPQQEMEAHAVRAYQKVCAAVGQKAYEAMTQEDKDQADLFITAGCCMHKDLNTVKGGNERMMGMWKREGLTPPLVLPNRDNAVACRPQHRRRPKCMPKRFRRQAG
;
A
#
# COMPACT_ATOMS: atom_id res chain seq x y z
N MET A 1 131.92 -28.83 26.30
CA MET A 1 131.40 -27.99 25.20
C MET A 1 130.77 -28.77 24.04
N LEU A 2 131.08 -30.05 23.79
CA LEU A 2 130.42 -30.85 22.72
C LEU A 2 129.22 -31.71 23.19
N GLU A 3 129.04 -31.92 24.50
CA GLU A 3 127.91 -32.71 25.06
C GLU A 3 126.63 -31.88 25.32
N GLU A 4 126.75 -30.57 25.59
CA GLU A 4 125.59 -29.70 25.82
C GLU A 4 124.83 -29.37 24.52
N VAL A 5 125.51 -29.35 23.37
CA VAL A 5 124.90 -29.04 22.06
C VAL A 5 124.02 -30.20 21.56
N SER A 6 124.36 -31.44 21.90
CA SER A 6 123.61 -32.65 21.52
C SER A 6 122.28 -32.76 22.28
N ASN A 7 122.26 -32.42 23.57
CA ASN A 7 121.06 -32.48 24.41
C ASN A 7 120.04 -31.38 24.06
N THR A 8 120.51 -30.20 23.64
CA THR A 8 119.62 -29.13 23.14
C THR A 8 118.98 -29.46 21.80
N ALA A 9 119.65 -30.19 20.92
CA ALA A 9 119.10 -30.56 19.60
C ALA A 9 117.91 -31.53 19.73
N GLY A 10 118.00 -32.54 20.60
CA GLY A 10 116.90 -33.47 20.88
C GLY A 10 115.69 -32.78 21.55
N TYR A 11 115.93 -31.80 22.42
CA TYR A 11 114.87 -31.02 23.06
C TYR A 11 114.11 -30.12 22.06
N VAL A 12 114.84 -29.51 21.10
CA VAL A 12 114.24 -28.71 20.03
C VAL A 12 113.39 -29.58 19.10
N GLU A 13 113.84 -30.77 18.70
CA GLU A 13 113.05 -31.65 17.83
C GLU A 13 111.77 -32.15 18.52
N THR A 14 111.81 -32.35 19.84
CA THR A 14 110.64 -32.75 20.64
C THR A 14 109.63 -31.61 20.73
N LEU A 15 110.10 -30.38 20.99
CA LEU A 15 109.26 -29.18 21.01
C LEU A 15 108.66 -28.88 19.63
N GLU A 16 109.40 -29.10 18.55
CA GLU A 16 108.88 -28.92 17.19
C GLU A 16 107.72 -29.89 16.88
N LYS A 17 107.84 -31.16 17.31
CA LYS A 17 106.75 -32.14 17.19
C LYS A 17 105.53 -31.77 18.04
N GLU A 18 105.73 -31.26 19.25
CA GLU A 18 104.63 -30.79 20.11
C GLU A 18 103.94 -29.56 19.52
N VAL A 19 104.70 -28.59 19.01
CA VAL A 19 104.16 -27.38 18.36
C VAL A 19 103.34 -27.77 17.12
N GLU A 20 103.81 -28.72 16.32
CA GLU A 20 103.09 -29.19 15.13
C GLU A 20 101.80 -29.95 15.49
N SER A 21 101.86 -30.81 16.52
CA SER A 21 100.66 -31.47 17.04
C SER A 21 99.63 -30.46 17.56
N THR A 22 100.08 -29.45 18.31
CA THR A 22 99.20 -28.43 18.90
C THR A 22 98.56 -27.55 17.83
N LYS A 23 99.28 -27.23 16.74
CA LYS A 23 98.73 -26.51 15.59
C LYS A 23 97.61 -27.31 14.91
N LYS A 24 97.81 -28.61 14.74
CA LYS A 24 96.82 -29.50 14.13
C LYS A 24 95.54 -29.60 14.97
N ASP A 25 95.68 -29.70 16.30
CA ASP A 25 94.54 -29.72 17.22
C ASP A 25 93.79 -28.37 17.24
N LEU A 26 94.51 -27.25 17.12
CA LEU A 26 93.92 -25.92 17.02
C LEU A 26 93.09 -25.74 15.74
N GLU A 27 93.57 -26.30 14.62
CA GLU A 27 92.86 -26.25 13.33
C GLU A 27 91.56 -27.06 13.39
N ILE A 28 91.60 -28.29 13.94
CA ILE A 28 90.43 -29.13 14.18
C ILE A 28 89.42 -28.43 15.11
N ALA A 29 89.90 -27.75 16.16
CA ALA A 29 89.05 -27.00 17.08
C ALA A 29 88.38 -25.79 16.40
N ARG A 30 89.08 -25.11 15.49
CA ARG A 30 88.51 -23.98 14.71
C ARG A 30 87.40 -24.46 13.78
N GLU A 31 87.62 -25.54 13.03
CA GLU A 31 86.59 -26.10 12.16
C GLU A 31 85.33 -26.52 12.94
N ARG A 32 85.51 -27.18 14.09
CA ARG A 32 84.39 -27.55 14.98
C ARG A 32 83.63 -26.34 15.49
N ASN A 33 84.34 -25.27 15.87
CA ASN A 33 83.72 -24.03 16.33
C ASN A 33 82.92 -23.34 15.22
N GLU A 34 83.40 -23.34 13.98
CA GLU A 34 82.64 -22.80 12.85
C GLU A 34 81.34 -23.57 12.59
N VAL A 35 81.40 -24.90 12.64
CA VAL A 35 80.21 -25.76 12.48
C VAL A 35 79.21 -25.52 13.61
N LEU A 36 79.68 -25.41 14.85
CA LEU A 36 78.83 -25.13 16.00
C LEU A 36 78.23 -23.71 15.94
N ALA A 37 78.98 -22.72 15.49
CA ALA A 37 78.48 -21.36 15.28
C ALA A 37 77.36 -21.32 14.23
N LYS A 38 77.52 -22.03 13.10
CA LYS A 38 76.48 -22.15 12.05
C LYS A 38 75.22 -22.86 12.57
N LYS A 39 75.38 -23.94 13.34
CA LYS A 39 74.26 -24.65 13.98
C LYS A 39 73.56 -23.78 15.02
N GLY A 40 74.32 -23.07 15.85
CA GLY A 40 73.82 -22.15 16.87
C GLY A 40 73.01 -21.00 16.26
N ASN A 41 73.47 -20.44 15.13
CA ASN A 41 72.74 -19.39 14.41
C ASN A 41 71.43 -19.92 13.82
N THR A 42 71.45 -21.11 13.21
CA THR A 42 70.24 -21.76 12.68
C THR A 42 69.19 -22.00 13.77
N LEU A 43 69.62 -22.47 14.95
CA LEU A 43 68.73 -22.68 16.09
C LEU A 43 68.18 -21.35 16.63
N ARG A 44 69.01 -20.31 16.77
CA ARG A 44 68.55 -18.97 17.16
C ARG A 44 67.50 -18.43 16.20
N MET A 45 67.72 -18.56 14.89
CA MET A 45 66.77 -18.13 13.88
C MET A 45 65.46 -18.93 13.92
N ARG A 46 65.50 -20.24 14.20
CA ARG A 46 64.29 -21.05 14.42
C ARG A 46 63.51 -20.60 15.66
N VAL A 47 64.20 -20.41 16.79
CA VAL A 47 63.58 -19.94 18.04
C VAL A 47 62.98 -18.55 17.86
N ALA A 48 63.66 -17.63 17.17
CA ALA A 48 63.15 -16.30 16.90
C ALA A 48 61.90 -16.29 15.98
N ARG A 49 61.79 -17.26 15.06
CA ARG A 49 60.65 -17.38 14.14
C ARG A 49 59.48 -18.16 14.72
N ALA A 50 59.70 -19.02 15.72
CA ALA A 50 58.67 -19.88 16.29
C ALA A 50 57.41 -19.13 16.79
N PRO A 51 57.52 -17.98 17.51
CA PRO A 51 56.34 -17.23 17.93
C PRO A 51 55.50 -16.74 16.74
N SER A 52 56.14 -16.19 15.71
CA SER A 52 55.45 -15.70 14.51
C SER A 52 54.76 -16.81 13.71
N GLN A 53 55.36 -18.00 13.66
CA GLN A 53 54.77 -19.18 13.02
C GLN A 53 53.57 -19.70 13.82
N GLN A 54 53.65 -19.66 15.15
CA GLN A 54 52.58 -20.07 16.03
C GLN A 54 51.38 -19.12 15.96
N THR A 55 51.61 -17.80 15.95
CA THR A 55 50.54 -16.80 15.73
C THR A 55 49.84 -17.03 14.40
N ARG A 56 50.61 -17.19 13.31
CA ARG A 56 50.03 -17.41 11.98
C ARG A 56 49.23 -18.72 11.90
N ALA A 57 49.69 -19.78 12.56
CA ALA A 57 48.95 -21.05 12.61
C ALA A 57 47.64 -20.91 13.40
N ILE A 58 47.63 -20.14 14.48
CA ILE A 58 46.42 -19.83 15.25
C ILE A 58 45.44 -19.02 14.40
N ASP A 59 45.91 -17.99 13.70
CA ASP A 59 45.06 -17.15 12.85
C ASP A 59 44.39 -17.98 11.74
N VAL A 60 45.15 -18.86 11.08
CA VAL A 60 44.62 -19.77 10.05
C VAL A 60 43.60 -20.74 10.63
N ALA A 61 43.90 -21.35 11.79
CA ALA A 61 42.96 -22.27 12.43
C ALA A 61 41.66 -21.59 12.90
N VAL A 62 41.73 -20.33 13.35
CA VAL A 62 40.56 -19.54 13.71
C VAL A 62 39.73 -19.20 12.46
N GLU A 63 40.36 -18.80 11.35
CA GLU A 63 39.65 -18.54 10.10
C GLU A 63 38.96 -19.80 9.55
N GLU A 64 39.64 -20.95 9.58
CA GLU A 64 39.07 -22.24 9.16
C GLU A 64 37.89 -22.65 10.04
N ALA A 65 38.02 -22.55 11.37
CA ALA A 65 36.95 -22.88 12.30
C ALA A 65 35.73 -21.94 12.13
N VAL A 66 35.96 -20.64 11.87
CA VAL A 66 34.88 -19.68 11.60
C VAL A 66 34.18 -19.98 10.27
N ALA A 67 34.91 -20.43 9.26
CA ALA A 67 34.34 -20.83 7.97
C ALA A 67 33.49 -22.10 8.11
N GLU A 68 33.97 -23.10 8.85
CA GLU A 68 33.25 -24.36 9.08
C GLU A 68 31.94 -24.15 9.86
N VAL A 69 31.96 -23.29 10.89
CA VAL A 69 30.75 -22.91 11.62
C VAL A 69 29.74 -22.18 10.72
N LYS A 70 30.20 -21.31 9.80
CA LYS A 70 29.33 -20.61 8.85
C LYS A 70 28.63 -21.54 7.85
N ASP A 71 29.30 -22.60 7.40
CA ASP A 71 28.72 -23.58 6.47
C ASP A 71 27.67 -24.49 7.13
N GLN A 72 27.74 -24.66 8.46
CA GLN A 72 26.77 -25.43 9.23
C GLN A 72 25.57 -24.61 9.73
N MET A 73 25.61 -23.27 9.60
CA MET A 73 24.51 -22.41 10.03
C MET A 73 23.32 -22.50 9.07
N PRO A 74 22.07 -22.53 9.58
CA PRO A 74 20.90 -22.41 8.74
C PRO A 74 20.93 -21.09 7.97
N ALA A 75 20.76 -21.16 6.64
CA ALA A 75 20.88 -20.01 5.76
C ALA A 75 19.51 -19.47 5.33
N ILE A 76 19.31 -18.17 5.48
CA ILE A 76 18.22 -17.43 4.84
C ILE A 76 18.68 -17.03 3.45
N VAL A 77 18.02 -17.53 2.42
CA VAL A 77 18.33 -17.20 1.02
C VAL A 77 17.36 -16.12 0.53
N LEU A 78 17.87 -14.89 0.33
CA LEU A 78 17.05 -13.75 -0.11
C LEU A 78 16.72 -13.77 -1.59
N LYS A 79 17.49 -14.50 -2.39
CA LYS A 79 17.32 -14.63 -3.85
C LYS A 79 17.52 -16.09 -4.25
N GLY A 80 16.48 -16.66 -4.87
CA GLY A 80 16.55 -17.99 -5.47
C GLY A 80 17.29 -17.98 -6.81
N LYS A 81 17.15 -19.11 -7.53
CA LYS A 81 17.76 -19.30 -8.86
C LYS A 81 17.33 -18.17 -9.81
N GLY A 82 18.30 -17.63 -10.56
CA GLY A 82 18.05 -16.53 -11.49
C GLY A 82 17.89 -15.15 -10.84
N GLY A 83 18.18 -15.01 -9.53
CA GLY A 83 18.10 -13.74 -8.82
C GLY A 83 16.68 -13.32 -8.42
N ILE A 84 15.71 -14.22 -8.57
CA ILE A 84 14.30 -14.01 -8.20
C ILE A 84 14.17 -14.01 -6.68
N ILE A 85 13.48 -13.02 -6.13
CA ILE A 85 13.19 -12.96 -4.69
C ILE A 85 12.01 -13.91 -4.42
N PRO A 86 12.18 -14.95 -3.59
CA PRO A 86 11.12 -15.92 -3.33
C PRO A 86 9.99 -15.31 -2.49
N GLU A 87 8.81 -15.91 -2.52
CA GLU A 87 7.61 -15.36 -1.89
C GLU A 87 7.77 -15.07 -0.40
N ASN A 88 8.34 -16.02 0.36
CA ASN A 88 8.58 -15.84 1.79
C ASN A 88 9.48 -14.63 2.09
N SER A 89 10.49 -14.38 1.24
CA SER A 89 11.33 -13.19 1.37
C SER A 89 10.59 -11.91 0.99
N ARG A 90 9.72 -11.94 -0.03
CA ARG A 90 8.87 -10.79 -0.40
C ARG A 90 7.88 -10.46 0.71
N ALA A 91 7.23 -11.46 1.30
CA ALA A 91 6.33 -11.31 2.45
C ALA A 91 7.04 -10.67 3.64
N MET A 92 8.18 -11.24 4.07
CA MET A 92 9.00 -10.66 5.14
C MET A 92 9.39 -9.20 4.85
N ILE A 93 9.79 -8.87 3.61
CA ILE A 93 10.13 -7.50 3.22
C ILE A 93 8.93 -6.56 3.36
N ARG A 94 7.73 -6.98 2.94
CA ARG A 94 6.50 -6.19 3.09
C ARG A 94 6.17 -5.96 4.57
N ASP A 95 6.27 -7.00 5.40
CA ASP A 95 6.00 -6.91 6.83
C ASP A 95 6.95 -5.95 7.54
N MET A 96 8.23 -5.97 7.17
CA MET A 96 9.22 -5.02 7.70
C MET A 96 8.89 -3.57 7.33
N VAL A 97 8.46 -3.33 6.09
CA VAL A 97 8.05 -1.98 5.65
C VAL A 97 6.77 -1.56 6.37
N ALA A 98 5.79 -2.46 6.54
CA ALA A 98 4.57 -2.22 7.31
C ALA A 98 4.88 -1.91 8.79
N ALA A 99 5.90 -2.53 9.35
CA ALA A 99 6.42 -2.23 10.69
C ALA A 99 7.24 -0.92 10.76
N GLY A 100 7.35 -0.16 9.67
CA GLY A 100 7.98 1.15 9.62
C GLY A 100 9.48 1.12 9.29
N VAL A 101 10.05 -0.01 8.85
CA VAL A 101 11.44 -0.06 8.41
C VAL A 101 11.57 0.62 7.04
N PRO A 102 12.39 1.68 6.90
CA PRO A 102 12.59 2.34 5.62
C PRO A 102 13.15 1.37 4.57
N ALA A 103 12.72 1.49 3.32
CA ALA A 103 13.15 0.59 2.24
C ALA A 103 14.69 0.52 2.05
N THR A 104 15.39 1.61 2.39
CA THR A 104 16.86 1.68 2.39
C THR A 104 17.51 0.89 3.52
N ALA A 105 16.82 0.71 4.65
CA ALA A 105 17.31 0.03 5.83
C ALA A 105 16.96 -1.47 5.85
N VAL A 106 15.92 -1.90 5.12
CA VAL A 106 15.42 -3.30 5.14
C VAL A 106 16.53 -4.34 5.00
N ASN A 107 17.41 -4.21 4.00
CA ASN A 107 18.50 -5.17 3.81
C ASN A 107 19.45 -5.24 5.02
N GLY A 108 19.83 -4.07 5.56
CA GLY A 108 20.68 -4.00 6.75
C GLY A 108 20.01 -4.63 7.96
N THR A 109 18.72 -4.32 8.17
CA THR A 109 17.94 -4.88 9.27
C THR A 109 17.83 -6.40 9.21
N ILE A 110 17.61 -6.98 8.02
CA ILE A 110 17.60 -8.44 7.82
C ILE A 110 18.93 -9.05 8.28
N HIS A 111 20.06 -8.49 7.83
CA HIS A 111 21.39 -9.02 8.17
C HIS A 111 21.70 -8.87 9.66
N VAL A 112 21.30 -7.76 10.29
CA VAL A 112 21.47 -7.54 11.72
C VAL A 112 20.67 -8.55 12.53
N ILE A 113 19.39 -8.74 12.22
CA ILE A 113 18.51 -9.67 12.94
C ILE A 113 19.02 -11.11 12.76
N ALA A 114 19.29 -11.52 11.52
CA ALA A 114 19.77 -12.87 11.22
C ALA A 114 21.09 -13.18 11.95
N LYS A 115 22.04 -12.23 11.97
CA LYS A 115 23.29 -12.38 12.71
C LYS A 115 23.06 -12.62 14.21
N HIS A 116 22.13 -11.90 14.83
CA HIS A 116 21.81 -12.12 16.26
C HIS A 116 21.12 -13.45 16.53
N GLN A 117 20.42 -14.00 15.53
CA GLN A 117 19.76 -15.30 15.61
C GLN A 117 20.67 -16.48 15.22
N GLY A 118 21.95 -16.23 14.95
CA GLY A 118 22.87 -17.27 14.48
C GLY A 118 22.51 -17.82 13.10
N LEU A 119 21.90 -17.00 12.24
CA LEU A 119 21.54 -17.35 10.87
C LEU A 119 22.46 -16.65 9.88
N ASN A 120 22.86 -17.37 8.83
CA ASN A 120 23.59 -16.78 7.71
C ASN A 120 22.60 -16.23 6.69
N VAL A 121 22.88 -15.08 6.07
CA VAL A 121 22.04 -14.50 5.02
C VAL A 121 22.78 -14.56 3.70
N VAL A 122 22.19 -15.25 2.73
CA VAL A 122 22.72 -15.39 1.38
C VAL A 122 22.02 -14.40 0.45
N GLY A 123 22.81 -13.51 -0.14
CA GLY A 123 22.35 -12.50 -1.08
C GLY A 123 21.97 -11.18 -0.41
N SER A 124 21.38 -10.28 -1.21
CA SER A 124 20.99 -8.95 -0.76
C SER A 124 19.79 -8.43 -1.55
N VAL A 125 19.03 -7.53 -0.94
CA VAL A 125 17.91 -6.84 -1.60
C VAL A 125 18.18 -5.35 -1.70
N SER A 126 17.96 -4.78 -2.88
CA SER A 126 18.15 -3.34 -3.10
C SER A 126 16.92 -2.56 -2.65
N PRO A 127 17.03 -1.26 -2.33
CA PRO A 127 15.87 -0.42 -2.02
C PRO A 127 14.83 -0.42 -3.14
N ARG A 128 15.28 -0.46 -4.41
CA ARG A 128 14.40 -0.57 -5.57
C ARG A 128 13.61 -1.89 -5.59
N SER A 129 14.26 -3.00 -5.23
CA SER A 129 13.60 -4.31 -5.12
C SER A 129 12.57 -4.32 -3.99
N VAL A 130 12.91 -3.70 -2.85
CA VAL A 130 11.98 -3.54 -1.74
C VAL A 130 10.74 -2.75 -2.17
N SER A 131 10.92 -1.59 -2.82
CA SER A 131 9.79 -0.81 -3.33
C SER A 131 8.92 -1.59 -4.32
N ARG A 132 9.52 -2.39 -5.20
CA ARG A 132 8.76 -3.26 -6.13
C ARG A 132 7.95 -4.33 -5.41
N ASN A 133 8.51 -4.97 -4.38
CA ASN A 133 7.79 -5.96 -3.59
C ASN A 133 6.61 -5.34 -2.83
N VAL A 134 6.75 -4.09 -2.37
CA VAL A 134 5.66 -3.33 -1.74
C VAL A 134 4.57 -2.98 -2.75
N LEU A 135 4.94 -2.50 -3.94
CA LEU A 135 3.98 -2.21 -5.02
C LEU A 135 3.23 -3.47 -5.47
N GLU A 136 3.93 -4.60 -5.59
CA GLU A 136 3.31 -5.90 -5.86
C GLU A 136 2.29 -6.27 -4.77
N GLY A 137 2.63 -6.04 -3.50
CA GLY A 137 1.69 -6.22 -2.39
C GLY A 137 0.47 -5.29 -2.48
N GLY A 138 0.65 -4.08 -2.98
CA GLY A 138 -0.44 -3.15 -3.28
C GLY A 138 -1.39 -3.70 -4.33
N VAL A 139 -0.87 -4.17 -5.46
CA VAL A 139 -1.68 -4.82 -6.52
C VAL A 139 -2.42 -6.04 -5.97
N ALA A 140 -1.75 -6.88 -5.18
CA ALA A 140 -2.40 -8.03 -4.54
C ALA A 140 -3.55 -7.60 -3.59
N SER A 141 -3.36 -6.51 -2.84
CA SER A 141 -4.41 -5.94 -1.99
C SER A 141 -5.60 -5.41 -2.80
N GLU A 142 -5.38 -4.78 -3.95
CA GLU A 142 -6.45 -4.29 -4.83
C GLU A 142 -7.30 -5.46 -5.37
N ILE A 143 -6.63 -6.53 -5.82
CA ILE A 143 -7.30 -7.76 -6.27
C ILE A 143 -8.11 -8.36 -5.11
N GLN A 144 -7.52 -8.44 -3.92
CA GLN A 144 -8.20 -8.97 -2.73
C GLN A 144 -9.45 -8.15 -2.43
N VAL A 145 -9.38 -6.82 -2.43
CA VAL A 145 -10.55 -5.96 -2.17
C VAL A 145 -11.66 -6.23 -3.18
N ALA A 146 -11.35 -6.28 -4.48
CA ALA A 146 -12.34 -6.57 -5.51
C ALA A 146 -12.98 -7.95 -5.33
N GLU A 147 -12.18 -8.98 -5.02
CA GLU A 147 -12.69 -10.32 -4.78
C GLU A 147 -13.54 -10.43 -3.52
N GLU A 148 -13.09 -9.85 -2.40
CA GLU A 148 -13.81 -9.88 -1.13
C GLU A 148 -15.14 -9.13 -1.25
N LEU A 149 -15.20 -8.00 -1.96
CA LEU A 149 -16.46 -7.31 -2.24
C LEU A 149 -17.36 -8.12 -3.20
N ASN A 150 -16.77 -8.77 -4.20
CA ASN A 150 -17.50 -9.61 -5.14
C ASN A 150 -18.03 -10.91 -4.51
N LYS A 151 -17.30 -11.48 -3.54
CA LYS A 151 -17.65 -12.68 -2.78
C LYS A 151 -18.39 -12.38 -1.49
N ALA A 152 -18.42 -11.12 -1.05
CA ALA A 152 -19.20 -10.73 0.12
C ALA A 152 -20.60 -11.28 -0.13
N GLU A 153 -21.02 -12.23 0.72
CA GLU A 153 -22.28 -12.98 0.71
C GLU A 153 -23.04 -12.68 2.03
N GLY A 154 -24.35 -12.49 1.93
CA GLY A 154 -25.24 -12.20 3.04
C GLY A 154 -26.65 -12.74 2.76
N MET A 155 -27.44 -12.80 3.84
CA MET A 155 -28.63 -13.63 4.01
C MET A 155 -29.69 -13.50 2.89
N CYS A 156 -30.11 -14.66 2.38
CA CYS A 156 -31.11 -14.85 1.32
C CYS A 156 -32.50 -14.31 1.66
N THR A 157 -33.18 -13.77 0.65
CA THR A 157 -34.65 -13.87 0.54
C THR A 157 -35.03 -14.59 -0.74
N TYR A 158 -36.09 -15.40 -0.63
CA TYR A 158 -36.59 -16.28 -1.68
C TYR A 158 -37.61 -15.54 -2.55
N TYR A 159 -37.55 -15.74 -3.87
CA TYR A 159 -38.68 -15.47 -4.74
C TYR A 159 -39.50 -16.74 -4.94
N ASP A 160 -40.79 -16.68 -4.61
CA ASP A 160 -41.78 -17.63 -5.13
C ASP A 160 -42.19 -17.20 -6.54
N VAL A 161 -41.46 -17.67 -7.54
CA VAL A 161 -41.95 -17.75 -8.92
C VAL A 161 -42.56 -19.14 -9.10
N PRO A 162 -43.74 -19.30 -9.71
CA PRO A 162 -44.23 -20.64 -10.08
C PRO A 162 -43.19 -21.30 -11.00
N ASP A 163 -42.71 -22.48 -10.61
CA ASP A 163 -41.79 -23.39 -11.33
C ASP A 163 -40.27 -23.12 -11.36
N GLU A 164 -39.72 -21.98 -10.93
CA GLU A 164 -38.25 -21.82 -10.83
C GLU A 164 -37.80 -20.97 -9.62
N ARG A 165 -36.94 -21.54 -8.77
CA ARG A 165 -36.31 -20.84 -7.64
C ARG A 165 -35.06 -20.12 -8.11
N VAL A 166 -35.14 -18.80 -8.29
CA VAL A 166 -33.96 -17.96 -8.52
C VAL A 166 -33.47 -17.42 -7.17
N LEU A 167 -32.35 -17.94 -6.69
CA LEU A 167 -31.63 -17.41 -5.52
C LEU A 167 -30.93 -16.12 -5.93
N ILE A 168 -31.20 -15.02 -5.23
CA ILE A 168 -30.33 -13.84 -5.30
C ILE A 168 -29.84 -13.55 -3.89
N GLU A 169 -28.58 -13.89 -3.65
CA GLU A 169 -27.85 -13.67 -2.40
C GLU A 169 -27.48 -12.18 -2.28
N TRP A 170 -27.76 -11.55 -1.14
CA TRP A 170 -27.47 -10.13 -0.94
C TRP A 170 -26.75 -9.87 0.38
N THR A 171 -25.59 -9.25 0.25
CA THR A 171 -24.69 -8.91 1.36
C THR A 171 -24.74 -7.44 1.61
N GLY A 172 -24.65 -7.05 2.88
CA GLY A 172 -24.44 -5.68 3.26
C GLY A 172 -22.96 -5.31 3.31
N ALA A 173 -22.51 -4.52 2.34
CA ALA A 173 -21.26 -3.77 2.44
C ALA A 173 -21.57 -2.35 2.94
N THR A 174 -20.91 -1.91 4.01
CA THR A 174 -21.06 -0.54 4.53
C THR A 174 -19.83 0.29 4.20
N MET A 175 -20.06 1.44 3.58
CA MET A 175 -19.01 2.36 3.17
C MET A 175 -18.67 3.32 4.31
N SER A 176 -17.40 3.67 4.45
CA SER A 176 -16.96 4.70 5.39
C SER A 176 -15.84 5.52 4.76
N GLY A 177 -15.91 6.83 4.89
CA GLY A 177 -14.88 7.72 4.40
C GLY A 177 -14.68 8.91 5.33
N ASP A 178 -13.44 9.37 5.41
CA ASP A 178 -13.10 10.60 6.12
C ASP A 178 -12.10 11.43 5.32
N GLY A 179 -12.31 12.74 5.36
CA GLY A 179 -11.53 13.72 4.61
C GLY A 179 -10.76 14.65 5.55
N THR A 180 -9.48 14.87 5.28
CA THR A 180 -8.66 15.83 6.04
C THR A 180 -7.79 16.68 5.14
N THR A 181 -7.27 17.78 5.67
CA THR A 181 -6.31 18.64 4.96
C THR A 181 -4.95 18.53 5.61
N HIS A 182 -3.92 18.21 4.83
CA HIS A 182 -2.53 18.22 5.27
C HIS A 182 -1.67 19.05 4.31
N ARG A 183 -0.99 20.09 4.83
CA ARG A 183 -0.11 20.98 4.04
C ARG A 183 -0.77 21.53 2.76
N HIS A 184 -2.01 22.00 2.88
CA HIS A 184 -2.83 22.51 1.76
C HIS A 184 -3.25 21.46 0.71
N GLY A 185 -2.91 20.19 0.91
CA GLY A 185 -3.50 19.07 0.16
C GLY A 185 -4.72 18.53 0.91
N GLN A 186 -5.80 18.26 0.18
CA GLN A 186 -6.95 17.52 0.72
C GLN A 186 -6.72 16.03 0.48
N TYR A 187 -7.03 15.21 1.48
CA TYR A 187 -6.88 13.77 1.45
C TYR A 187 -8.18 13.13 1.89
N GLU A 188 -8.60 12.09 1.17
CA GLU A 188 -9.77 11.28 1.50
C GLU A 188 -9.30 9.84 1.74
N SER A 189 -9.62 9.33 2.92
CA SER A 189 -9.47 7.92 3.25
C SER A 189 -10.80 7.23 3.05
N ARG A 190 -10.77 6.01 2.48
CA ARG A 190 -12.00 5.24 2.19
C ARG A 190 -11.84 3.81 2.67
N HIS A 191 -12.93 3.28 3.19
CA HIS A 191 -13.01 1.94 3.76
C HIS A 191 -14.36 1.33 3.42
N VAL A 192 -14.38 0.00 3.29
CA VAL A 192 -15.62 -0.76 3.22
C VAL A 192 -15.57 -1.86 4.26
N THR A 193 -16.63 -1.97 5.05
CA THR A 193 -16.80 -3.07 6.00
C THR A 193 -17.76 -4.09 5.42
N ILE A 194 -17.32 -5.34 5.39
CA ILE A 194 -18.12 -6.51 4.99
C ILE A 194 -18.18 -7.51 6.15
N MET A 195 -19.11 -8.44 6.08
CA MET A 195 -19.11 -9.63 6.92
C MET A 195 -18.26 -10.71 6.25
N ASP A 196 -17.24 -11.17 6.94
CA ASP A 196 -16.42 -12.29 6.47
C ASP A 196 -17.24 -13.59 6.54
N ALA A 197 -17.37 -14.27 5.40
CA ALA A 197 -18.23 -15.45 5.28
C ALA A 197 -17.74 -16.62 6.14
N ALA A 198 -16.42 -16.78 6.32
CA ALA A 198 -15.84 -17.89 7.06
C ALA A 198 -15.97 -17.72 8.59
N THR A 199 -15.90 -16.49 9.08
CA THR A 199 -15.84 -16.17 10.52
C THR A 199 -17.09 -15.48 11.04
N SER A 200 -17.97 -15.01 10.17
CA SER A 200 -19.14 -14.18 10.50
C SER A 200 -18.78 -12.94 11.32
N LYS A 201 -17.57 -12.40 11.12
CA LYS A 201 -17.08 -11.19 11.79
C LYS A 201 -16.97 -10.04 10.80
N PRO A 202 -17.17 -8.78 11.27
CA PRO A 202 -16.93 -7.63 10.42
C PRO A 202 -15.44 -7.51 10.10
N VAL A 203 -15.13 -7.41 8.81
CA VAL A 203 -13.79 -7.14 8.28
C VAL A 203 -13.84 -5.82 7.53
N THR A 204 -12.87 -4.94 7.83
CA THR A 204 -12.77 -3.63 7.18
C THR A 204 -11.65 -3.66 6.16
N LEU A 205 -12.03 -3.48 4.91
CA LEU A 205 -11.13 -3.34 3.77
C LEU A 205 -10.79 -1.86 3.61
N THR A 206 -9.49 -1.53 3.62
CA THR A 206 -9.05 -0.18 3.24
C THR A 206 -9.03 -0.07 1.73
N LEU A 207 -9.55 1.03 1.21
CA LEU A 207 -9.43 1.39 -0.20
C LEU A 207 -8.27 2.37 -0.42
N GLY A 208 -7.48 2.64 0.62
CA GLY A 208 -6.37 3.58 0.57
C GLY A 208 -6.75 5.02 0.86
N ILE A 209 -5.80 5.90 0.59
CA ILE A 209 -5.86 7.34 0.84
C ILE A 209 -5.49 8.05 -0.45
N GLU A 210 -6.39 8.92 -0.94
CA GLU A 210 -6.18 9.67 -2.17
C GLU A 210 -6.20 11.17 -1.91
N SER A 211 -5.44 11.93 -2.70
CA SER A 211 -5.59 13.38 -2.67
C SER A 211 -6.85 13.80 -3.44
N ALA A 212 -7.76 14.51 -2.78
CA ALA A 212 -8.93 15.10 -3.44
C ALA A 212 -8.59 16.50 -3.95
N VAL A 213 -9.04 16.83 -5.17
CA VAL A 213 -8.90 18.20 -5.71
C VAL A 213 -10.08 19.08 -5.26
N ASN A 214 -11.23 18.47 -4.94
CA ASN A 214 -12.46 19.15 -4.58
C ASN A 214 -13.39 18.24 -3.75
N HIS A 215 -14.09 18.81 -2.75
CA HIS A 215 -15.02 18.12 -1.84
C HIS A 215 -16.50 18.27 -2.20
N THR A 216 -16.85 18.61 -3.44
CA THR A 216 -18.28 18.56 -3.83
C THR A 216 -18.78 17.12 -3.76
N ALA A 217 -20.01 16.92 -3.29
CA ALA A 217 -20.66 15.61 -3.19
C ALA A 217 -20.52 14.76 -4.46
N ASP A 218 -20.71 15.36 -5.64
CA ASP A 218 -20.67 14.64 -6.92
C ASP A 218 -19.25 14.12 -7.21
N LYS A 219 -18.21 14.91 -6.87
CA LYS A 219 -16.82 14.48 -7.00
C LYS A 219 -16.42 13.38 -6.02
N GLN A 220 -17.02 13.37 -4.84
CA GLN A 220 -16.82 12.29 -3.89
C GLN A 220 -17.50 11.00 -4.36
N THR A 221 -18.71 11.09 -4.90
CA THR A 221 -19.38 9.95 -5.54
C THR A 221 -18.55 9.41 -6.72
N ASP A 222 -18.04 10.30 -7.58
CA ASP A 222 -17.12 9.91 -8.67
C ASP A 222 -15.86 9.22 -8.11
N GLY A 223 -15.30 9.72 -7.01
CA GLY A 223 -14.17 9.11 -6.32
C GLY A 223 -14.44 7.67 -5.87
N TRP A 224 -15.62 7.42 -5.30
CA TRP A 224 -16.06 6.06 -4.94
C TRP A 224 -16.23 5.15 -6.16
N LYS A 225 -16.80 5.66 -7.27
CA LYS A 225 -16.96 4.86 -8.50
C LYS A 225 -15.60 4.54 -9.13
N ASN A 226 -14.72 5.53 -9.21
CA ASN A 226 -13.41 5.40 -9.85
C ASN A 226 -12.50 4.44 -9.09
N ILE A 227 -12.49 4.51 -7.75
CA ILE A 227 -11.64 3.63 -6.95
C ILE A 227 -12.10 2.16 -7.05
N MET A 228 -13.42 1.93 -7.02
CA MET A 228 -13.98 0.60 -7.22
C MET A 228 -13.69 0.08 -8.62
N GLN A 229 -13.82 0.93 -9.65
CA GLN A 229 -13.49 0.57 -11.02
C GLN A 229 -12.01 0.22 -11.16
N GLY A 230 -11.12 0.99 -10.53
CA GLY A 230 -9.68 0.70 -10.51
C GLY A 230 -9.38 -0.69 -9.95
N PHE A 231 -9.98 -1.05 -8.82
CA PHE A 231 -9.79 -2.39 -8.23
C PHE A 231 -10.35 -3.50 -9.12
N VAL A 232 -11.52 -3.28 -9.72
CA VAL A 232 -12.14 -4.22 -10.67
C VAL A 232 -11.27 -4.39 -11.91
N ASP A 233 -10.73 -3.31 -12.47
CA ASP A 233 -9.86 -3.36 -13.66
C ASP A 233 -8.59 -4.13 -13.36
N VAL A 234 -7.97 -3.91 -12.20
CA VAL A 234 -6.77 -4.64 -11.77
C VAL A 234 -7.09 -6.12 -11.57
N ALA A 235 -8.21 -6.44 -10.91
CA ALA A 235 -8.65 -7.81 -10.70
C ALA A 235 -8.95 -8.54 -12.00
N ASN A 236 -9.67 -7.91 -12.94
CA ASN A 236 -10.03 -8.51 -14.23
C ASN A 236 -8.83 -8.64 -15.18
N ASN A 237 -7.75 -7.90 -14.96
CA ASN A 237 -6.52 -8.02 -15.73
C ASN A 237 -5.66 -9.24 -15.37
N ARG A 238 -6.01 -9.98 -14.31
CA ARG A 238 -5.24 -11.16 -13.87
C ARG A 238 -5.31 -12.30 -14.89
N PRO A 239 -4.29 -13.17 -14.94
CA PRO A 239 -4.24 -14.28 -15.90
C PRO A 239 -5.47 -15.20 -15.85
N SER A 240 -5.98 -15.53 -14.65
CA SER A 240 -7.10 -16.48 -14.50
C SER A 240 -8.41 -15.99 -15.14
N VAL A 241 -8.66 -14.68 -15.15
CA VAL A 241 -9.81 -14.08 -15.84
C VAL A 241 -9.59 -14.10 -17.35
N ARG A 242 -8.37 -13.77 -17.82
CA ARG A 242 -8.02 -13.78 -19.25
C ARG A 242 -8.08 -15.17 -19.88
N THR A 243 -7.78 -16.21 -19.11
CA THR A 243 -7.89 -17.61 -19.56
C THR A 243 -9.30 -18.18 -19.39
N GLY A 244 -10.26 -17.38 -18.90
CA GLY A 244 -11.64 -17.80 -18.67
C GLY A 244 -11.84 -18.77 -17.50
N SER A 245 -10.85 -18.87 -16.60
CA SER A 245 -10.93 -19.72 -15.40
C SER A 245 -11.76 -19.08 -14.29
N ASP A 246 -11.71 -17.75 -14.18
CA ASP A 246 -12.50 -16.96 -13.24
C ASP A 246 -13.50 -16.05 -13.97
N PRO A 247 -14.69 -15.80 -13.40
CA PRO A 247 -15.64 -14.83 -13.96
C PRO A 247 -15.15 -13.39 -13.83
N LEU A 248 -15.65 -12.52 -14.71
CA LEU A 248 -15.44 -11.07 -14.61
C LEU A 248 -16.13 -10.50 -13.38
N ILE A 249 -15.42 -9.63 -12.67
CA ILE A 249 -15.97 -8.81 -11.59
C ILE A 249 -16.50 -7.51 -12.21
N THR A 250 -17.65 -7.01 -11.74
CA THR A 250 -18.18 -5.72 -12.21
C THR A 250 -18.46 -4.78 -11.04
N THR A 251 -18.26 -3.48 -11.27
CA THR A 251 -18.60 -2.44 -10.29
C THR A 251 -20.09 -2.39 -10.01
N THR A 252 -20.94 -2.70 -11.00
CA THR A 252 -22.39 -2.82 -10.83
C THR A 252 -22.74 -3.88 -9.77
N ARG A 253 -22.15 -5.08 -9.85
CA ARG A 253 -22.39 -6.15 -8.85
C ARG A 253 -21.92 -5.77 -7.46
N ILE A 254 -20.77 -5.11 -7.34
CA ILE A 254 -20.28 -4.60 -6.05
C ILE A 254 -21.23 -3.52 -5.50
N ALA A 255 -21.64 -2.56 -6.33
CA ALA A 255 -22.46 -1.43 -5.92
C ALA A 255 -23.85 -1.84 -5.42
N ALA A 256 -24.45 -2.86 -6.04
CA ALA A 256 -25.74 -3.40 -5.64
C ALA A 256 -25.74 -3.95 -4.19
N LYS A 257 -24.56 -4.32 -3.66
CA LYS A 257 -24.38 -4.84 -2.29
C LYS A 257 -24.20 -3.76 -1.22
N PHE A 258 -24.14 -2.48 -1.58
CA PHE A 258 -24.01 -1.45 -0.56
C PHE A 258 -25.30 -1.29 0.24
N THR A 259 -25.21 -1.38 1.56
CA THR A 259 -26.36 -1.23 2.47
C THR A 259 -26.26 0.01 3.36
N GLY A 260 -25.20 0.79 3.22
CA GLY A 260 -25.10 2.04 3.93
C GLY A 260 -23.78 2.76 3.78
N VAL A 261 -23.76 3.97 4.34
CA VAL A 261 -22.59 4.82 4.40
C VAL A 261 -22.48 5.51 5.75
N HIS A 262 -21.28 5.53 6.30
CA HIS A 262 -20.90 6.38 7.43
C HIS A 262 -20.17 7.62 6.91
N SER A 263 -20.72 8.80 7.20
CA SER A 263 -20.13 10.09 6.79
C SER A 263 -20.46 11.18 7.81
N ASP A 264 -19.84 12.36 7.68
CA ASP A 264 -20.18 13.49 8.54
C ASP A 264 -21.59 14.07 8.23
N HIS A 265 -22.02 15.09 8.99
CA HIS A 265 -23.36 15.68 8.86
C HIS A 265 -23.44 16.84 7.86
N ALA A 266 -22.38 17.15 7.13
CA ALA A 266 -22.35 18.25 6.17
C ALA A 266 -23.33 18.00 5.01
N GLN A 267 -23.78 19.09 4.38
CA GLN A 267 -24.84 19.00 3.35
C GLN A 267 -24.36 18.29 2.08
N ASP A 268 -23.09 18.48 1.74
CA ASP A 268 -22.38 17.73 0.71
C ASP A 268 -22.32 16.23 1.04
N GLN A 269 -22.04 15.84 2.29
CA GLN A 269 -22.07 14.42 2.69
C GLN A 269 -23.46 13.81 2.61
N LYS A 270 -24.52 14.54 2.99
CA LYS A 270 -25.90 14.09 2.80
C LYS A 270 -26.26 13.92 1.33
N LYS A 271 -25.79 14.82 0.47
CA LYS A 271 -25.97 14.68 -0.99
C LYS A 271 -25.19 13.47 -1.51
N ASN A 272 -23.96 13.27 -1.05
CA ASN A 272 -23.13 12.13 -1.41
C ASN A 272 -23.81 10.81 -1.02
N ALA A 273 -24.36 10.71 0.20
CA ALA A 273 -25.11 9.53 0.64
C ALA A 273 -26.31 9.21 -0.26
N LYS A 274 -27.08 10.22 -0.67
CA LYS A 274 -28.18 10.05 -1.65
C LYS A 274 -27.69 9.62 -3.01
N ASN A 275 -26.57 10.16 -3.48
CA ASN A 275 -25.96 9.77 -4.75
C ASN A 275 -25.50 8.30 -4.71
N LEU A 276 -24.91 7.85 -3.59
CA LEU A 276 -24.50 6.46 -3.38
C LEU A 276 -25.71 5.51 -3.28
N GLU A 277 -26.78 5.92 -2.58
CA GLU A 277 -28.04 5.16 -2.55
C GLU A 277 -28.63 5.00 -3.96
N ALA A 278 -28.67 6.08 -4.74
CA ALA A 278 -29.16 6.04 -6.12
C ALA A 278 -28.28 5.14 -7.01
N TRP A 279 -26.96 5.19 -6.83
CA TRP A 279 -26.04 4.30 -7.54
C TRP A 279 -26.31 2.83 -7.19
N LYS A 280 -26.44 2.50 -5.91
CA LYS A 280 -26.78 1.15 -5.45
C LYS A 280 -28.09 0.65 -6.05
N LYS A 281 -29.16 1.45 -5.97
CA LYS A 281 -30.48 1.08 -6.50
C LYS A 281 -30.43 0.82 -8.01
N ALA A 282 -29.80 1.70 -8.77
CA ALA A 282 -29.62 1.52 -10.21
C ALA A 282 -28.85 0.22 -10.52
N SER A 283 -27.76 -0.02 -9.79
CA SER A 283 -26.95 -1.23 -9.96
C SER A 283 -27.67 -2.51 -9.57
N ASP A 284 -28.48 -2.52 -8.52
CA ASP A 284 -29.32 -3.68 -8.17
C ASP A 284 -30.29 -4.02 -9.30
N ARG A 285 -30.96 -3.02 -9.90
CA ARG A 285 -31.89 -3.27 -11.01
C ARG A 285 -31.16 -3.79 -12.23
N GLU A 286 -30.01 -3.23 -12.57
CA GLU A 286 -29.20 -3.71 -13.68
C GLU A 286 -28.79 -5.19 -13.47
N VAL A 287 -28.32 -5.56 -12.27
CA VAL A 287 -27.94 -6.94 -11.94
C VAL A 287 -29.13 -7.89 -12.03
N ARG A 288 -30.30 -7.53 -11.49
CA ARG A 288 -31.50 -8.37 -11.59
C ARG A 288 -31.91 -8.59 -13.05
N GLY A 289 -31.85 -7.54 -13.86
CA GLY A 289 -32.15 -7.65 -15.28
C GLY A 289 -31.14 -8.54 -16.03
N GLU A 290 -29.85 -8.43 -15.71
CA GLU A 290 -28.81 -9.28 -16.26
C GLU A 290 -29.08 -10.76 -15.96
N GLU A 291 -29.46 -11.10 -14.72
CA GLU A 291 -29.77 -12.47 -14.32
C GLU A 291 -31.01 -13.03 -15.02
N ILE A 292 -32.07 -12.23 -15.15
CA ILE A 292 -33.27 -12.64 -15.89
C ILE A 292 -32.93 -12.83 -17.37
N MET A 293 -32.17 -11.93 -17.97
CA MET A 293 -31.81 -12.02 -19.38
C MET A 293 -30.99 -13.27 -19.71
N LYS A 294 -30.23 -13.83 -18.76
CA LYS A 294 -29.50 -15.09 -18.95
C LYS A 294 -30.42 -16.31 -19.06
N SER A 295 -31.60 -16.27 -18.47
CA SER A 295 -32.58 -17.37 -18.52
C SER A 295 -33.63 -17.20 -19.62
N LEU A 296 -33.74 -16.01 -20.24
CA LEU A 296 -34.69 -15.77 -21.31
C LEU A 296 -34.36 -16.56 -22.59
N PRO A 297 -35.37 -17.10 -23.28
CA PRO A 297 -35.18 -17.72 -24.58
C PRO A 297 -34.75 -16.68 -25.62
N SER A 298 -34.01 -17.12 -26.65
CA SER A 298 -33.45 -16.22 -27.67
C SER A 298 -34.53 -15.45 -28.44
N GLU A 299 -35.69 -16.06 -28.61
CA GLU A 299 -36.87 -15.50 -29.27
C GLU A 299 -37.43 -14.27 -28.54
N GLU A 300 -37.26 -14.19 -27.21
CA GLU A 300 -37.67 -13.04 -26.40
C GLU A 300 -36.53 -12.04 -26.22
N LEU A 301 -35.30 -12.54 -26.03
CA LEU A 301 -34.13 -11.71 -25.77
C LEU A 301 -33.70 -10.89 -27.00
N LEU A 302 -33.64 -11.50 -28.19
CA LEU A 302 -33.13 -10.84 -29.39
C LEU A 302 -33.96 -9.61 -29.80
N PRO A 303 -35.31 -9.65 -29.82
CA PRO A 303 -36.11 -8.46 -30.10
C PRO A 303 -35.82 -7.30 -29.14
N MET A 304 -35.71 -7.58 -27.83
CA MET A 304 -35.44 -6.55 -26.82
C MET A 304 -34.08 -5.86 -27.06
N LEU A 305 -33.05 -6.64 -27.37
CA LEU A 305 -31.72 -6.10 -27.67
C LEU A 305 -31.70 -5.32 -28.98
N CYS A 306 -32.34 -5.84 -30.04
CA CYS A 306 -32.46 -5.17 -31.32
C CYS A 306 -33.18 -3.83 -31.19
N ASP A 307 -34.29 -3.77 -30.46
CA ASP A 307 -35.05 -2.53 -30.25
C ASP A 307 -34.25 -1.49 -29.46
N ALA A 308 -33.48 -1.93 -28.46
CA ALA A 308 -32.61 -1.04 -27.69
C ALA A 308 -31.46 -0.47 -28.54
N VAL A 309 -30.82 -1.30 -29.37
CA VAL A 309 -29.79 -0.84 -30.32
C VAL A 309 -30.39 0.10 -31.36
N ASN A 310 -31.55 -0.23 -31.93
CA ASN A 310 -32.24 0.65 -32.88
C ASN A 310 -32.61 2.01 -32.26
N SER A 311 -32.94 2.03 -30.97
CA SER A 311 -33.18 3.27 -30.22
C SER A 311 -31.90 4.10 -30.07
N GLU A 312 -30.76 3.48 -29.76
CA GLU A 312 -29.45 4.16 -29.75
C GLU A 312 -29.07 4.70 -31.13
N VAL A 313 -29.24 3.90 -32.18
CA VAL A 313 -29.00 4.29 -33.58
C VAL A 313 -29.84 5.52 -33.94
N THR A 314 -31.12 5.51 -33.58
CA THR A 314 -32.01 6.65 -33.82
C THR A 314 -31.57 7.88 -33.04
N ALA A 315 -31.15 7.72 -31.79
CA ALA A 315 -30.72 8.82 -30.92
C ALA A 315 -29.47 9.55 -31.43
N ILE A 316 -28.56 8.86 -32.13
CA ILE A 316 -27.37 9.48 -32.71
C ILE A 316 -27.56 10.05 -34.13
N GLY A 317 -28.79 10.00 -34.66
CA GLY A 317 -29.11 10.56 -35.98
C GLY A 317 -29.32 9.52 -37.09
N GLY A 318 -29.49 8.25 -36.73
CA GLY A 318 -29.87 7.18 -37.65
C GLY A 318 -28.71 6.31 -38.13
N ARG A 319 -29.05 5.38 -39.03
CA ARG A 319 -28.16 4.28 -39.44
C ARG A 319 -26.87 4.75 -40.14
N GLU A 320 -26.95 5.81 -40.94
CA GLU A 320 -25.78 6.36 -41.65
C GLU A 320 -24.73 6.90 -40.67
N VAL A 321 -25.15 7.56 -39.59
CA VAL A 321 -24.23 8.05 -38.54
C VAL A 321 -23.64 6.87 -37.78
N TRP A 322 -24.45 5.88 -37.45
CA TRP A 322 -24.00 4.65 -36.79
C TRP A 322 -22.92 3.91 -37.57
N ASP A 323 -23.16 3.67 -38.87
CA ASP A 323 -22.23 2.94 -39.73
C ASP A 323 -20.92 3.71 -39.98
N ALA A 324 -20.92 5.03 -39.74
CA ALA A 324 -19.73 5.89 -39.83
C ALA A 324 -18.92 5.98 -38.53
N LEU A 325 -19.41 5.42 -37.41
CA LEU A 325 -18.72 5.49 -36.13
C LEU A 325 -17.46 4.59 -36.11
N PRO A 326 -16.40 5.00 -35.39
CA PRO A 326 -15.32 4.09 -35.03
C PRO A 326 -15.87 2.88 -34.25
N GLN A 327 -15.26 1.71 -34.46
CA GLN A 327 -15.70 0.47 -33.80
C GLN A 327 -15.83 0.61 -32.28
N GLN A 328 -14.87 1.29 -31.63
CA GLN A 328 -14.89 1.51 -30.18
C GLN A 328 -16.11 2.32 -29.71
N GLU A 329 -16.55 3.30 -30.50
CA GLU A 329 -17.73 4.11 -30.18
C GLU A 329 -19.01 3.32 -30.40
N MET A 330 -19.07 2.53 -31.48
CA MET A 330 -20.16 1.60 -31.76
C MET A 330 -20.35 0.58 -30.63
N GLU A 331 -19.26 -0.03 -30.16
CA GLU A 331 -19.25 -0.95 -29.01
C GLU A 331 -19.75 -0.24 -27.74
N ALA A 332 -19.31 0.99 -27.49
CA ALA A 332 -19.78 1.77 -26.35
C ALA A 332 -21.29 2.06 -26.39
N HIS A 333 -21.86 2.33 -27.57
CA HIS A 333 -23.31 2.45 -27.73
C HIS A 333 -24.03 1.11 -27.52
N ALA A 334 -23.50 0.00 -28.05
CA ALA A 334 -24.09 -1.32 -27.85
C ALA A 334 -24.13 -1.73 -26.38
N VAL A 335 -23.04 -1.47 -25.63
CA VAL A 335 -23.00 -1.67 -24.17
C VAL A 335 -24.04 -0.83 -23.46
N ARG A 336 -24.21 0.45 -23.84
CA ARG A 336 -25.27 1.30 -23.26
C ARG A 336 -26.67 0.77 -23.55
N ALA A 337 -26.94 0.30 -24.78
CA ALA A 337 -28.22 -0.31 -25.14
C ALA A 337 -28.50 -1.53 -24.26
N TYR A 338 -27.51 -2.42 -24.12
CA TYR A 338 -27.61 -3.59 -23.27
C TYR A 338 -27.93 -3.22 -21.81
N GLN A 339 -27.17 -2.29 -21.21
CA GLN A 339 -27.40 -1.83 -19.84
C GLN A 339 -28.80 -1.24 -19.64
N LYS A 340 -29.34 -0.51 -20.63
CA LYS A 340 -30.72 0.01 -20.58
C LYS A 340 -31.75 -1.12 -20.56
N VAL A 341 -31.55 -2.18 -21.35
CA VAL A 341 -32.43 -3.36 -21.32
C VAL A 341 -32.35 -4.04 -19.96
N CYS A 342 -31.15 -4.28 -19.42
CA CYS A 342 -30.98 -4.85 -18.09
C CYS A 342 -31.71 -4.00 -17.03
N ALA A 343 -31.48 -2.69 -17.01
CA ALA A 343 -32.15 -1.80 -16.07
C ALA A 343 -33.68 -1.85 -16.19
N ALA A 344 -34.23 -1.88 -17.42
CA ALA A 344 -35.67 -1.94 -17.64
C ALA A 344 -36.28 -3.29 -17.23
N VAL A 345 -35.64 -4.41 -17.59
CA VAL A 345 -36.07 -5.76 -17.19
C VAL A 345 -36.02 -5.90 -15.67
N GLY A 346 -34.91 -5.50 -15.06
CA GLY A 346 -34.74 -5.59 -13.62
C GLY A 346 -35.63 -4.62 -12.83
N GLN A 347 -35.99 -3.45 -13.39
CA GLN A 347 -36.98 -2.57 -12.79
C GLN A 347 -38.38 -3.21 -12.77
N LYS A 348 -38.80 -3.85 -13.88
CA LYS A 348 -40.06 -4.61 -13.91
C LYS A 348 -40.07 -5.76 -12.91
N ALA A 349 -38.95 -6.49 -12.83
CA ALA A 349 -38.78 -7.55 -11.85
C ALA A 349 -38.88 -7.01 -10.43
N TYR A 350 -38.25 -5.85 -10.15
CA TYR A 350 -38.34 -5.20 -8.86
C TYR A 350 -39.76 -4.78 -8.50
N GLU A 351 -40.50 -4.23 -9.45
CA GLU A 351 -41.90 -3.81 -9.25
C GLU A 351 -42.83 -4.99 -8.93
N ALA A 352 -42.52 -6.18 -9.44
CA ALA A 352 -43.26 -7.42 -9.17
C ALA A 352 -42.98 -8.03 -7.79
N MET A 353 -41.94 -7.57 -7.08
CA MET A 353 -41.56 -8.11 -5.76
C MET A 353 -42.56 -7.74 -4.67
N THR A 354 -42.54 -8.51 -3.57
CA THR A 354 -43.25 -8.16 -2.33
C THR A 354 -42.69 -6.87 -1.72
N GLN A 355 -43.46 -6.21 -0.85
CA GLN A 355 -42.98 -5.00 -0.18
C GLN A 355 -41.78 -5.28 0.73
N GLU A 356 -41.76 -6.43 1.41
CA GLU A 356 -40.65 -6.84 2.28
C GLU A 356 -39.34 -6.97 1.49
N ASP A 357 -39.39 -7.66 0.35
CA ASP A 357 -38.20 -7.81 -0.49
C ASP A 357 -37.78 -6.46 -1.09
N LYS A 358 -38.74 -5.59 -1.42
CA LYS A 358 -38.44 -4.23 -1.93
C LYS A 358 -37.71 -3.40 -0.90
N ASP A 359 -38.15 -3.45 0.35
CA ASP A 359 -37.53 -2.73 1.47
C ASP A 359 -36.10 -3.22 1.72
N GLN A 360 -35.87 -4.53 1.63
CA GLN A 360 -34.53 -5.12 1.71
C GLN A 360 -33.65 -4.73 0.52
N ALA A 361 -34.17 -4.86 -0.71
CA ALA A 361 -33.47 -4.48 -1.93
C ALA A 361 -33.18 -2.98 -2.01
N ASP A 362 -33.91 -2.14 -1.28
CA ASP A 362 -33.67 -0.70 -1.18
C ASP A 362 -32.92 -0.27 0.08
N LEU A 363 -32.67 -1.19 1.00
CA LEU A 363 -32.01 -0.90 2.27
C LEU A 363 -30.70 -0.13 2.02
N PHE A 364 -30.65 1.07 2.58
CA PHE A 364 -29.47 1.93 2.55
C PHE A 364 -29.46 2.85 3.77
N ILE A 365 -28.62 2.52 4.75
CA ILE A 365 -28.55 3.22 6.03
C ILE A 365 -27.49 4.32 5.95
N THR A 366 -27.88 5.56 6.21
CA THR A 366 -26.93 6.67 6.37
C THR A 366 -26.69 6.91 7.85
N ALA A 367 -25.46 6.66 8.31
CA ALA A 367 -25.02 6.95 9.66
C ALA A 367 -24.17 8.23 9.66
N GLY A 368 -24.51 9.19 10.52
CA GLY A 368 -23.75 10.41 10.70
C GLY A 368 -22.60 10.29 11.70
N CYS A 369 -21.62 11.18 11.61
CA CYS A 369 -20.53 11.30 12.59
C CYS A 369 -21.07 11.58 14.02
N CYS A 370 -20.75 10.70 14.96
CA CYS A 370 -21.15 10.81 16.37
C CYS A 370 -20.45 11.93 17.15
N MET A 371 -19.33 12.47 16.64
CA MET A 371 -18.50 13.45 17.34
C MET A 371 -19.11 14.87 17.35
N HIS A 372 -19.97 15.20 16.38
CA HIS A 372 -20.63 16.51 16.31
C HIS A 372 -21.89 16.65 17.18
N LYS A 373 -22.18 15.67 18.06
CA LYS A 373 -23.33 15.73 18.98
C LYS A 373 -23.25 16.94 19.93
N ASP A 374 -22.05 17.37 20.32
CA ASP A 374 -21.87 18.53 21.19
C ASP A 374 -22.25 19.85 20.49
N LEU A 375 -21.97 19.97 19.19
CA LEU A 375 -22.35 21.15 18.39
C LEU A 375 -23.85 21.22 18.11
N ASN A 376 -24.55 20.09 18.03
CA ASN A 376 -26.01 20.07 17.88
C ASN A 376 -26.72 20.56 19.15
N THR A 377 -26.19 20.25 20.34
CA THR A 377 -26.67 20.84 21.61
C THR A 377 -26.48 22.36 21.60
N VAL A 378 -25.36 22.86 21.08
CA VAL A 378 -25.10 24.30 20.93
C VAL A 378 -26.06 24.94 19.91
N LYS A 379 -26.37 24.28 18.78
CA LYS A 379 -27.36 24.77 17.81
C LYS A 379 -28.76 24.85 18.42
N GLY A 380 -29.22 23.78 19.08
CA GLY A 380 -30.52 23.77 19.76
C GLY A 380 -30.58 24.81 20.88
N GLY A 381 -29.50 24.97 21.64
CA GLY A 381 -29.37 26.02 22.64
C GLY A 381 -29.46 27.42 22.03
N ASN A 382 -28.73 27.67 20.93
CA ASN A 382 -28.75 28.94 20.22
C ASN A 382 -30.15 29.27 19.67
N GLU A 383 -30.83 28.32 19.02
CA GLU A 383 -32.19 28.51 18.52
C GLU A 383 -33.17 28.85 19.66
N ARG A 384 -33.08 28.15 20.79
CA ARG A 384 -33.92 28.41 21.97
C ARG A 384 -33.61 29.77 22.59
N MET A 385 -32.34 30.15 22.71
CA MET A 385 -31.94 31.48 23.21
C MET A 385 -32.40 32.61 22.28
N MET A 386 -32.28 32.44 20.96
CA MET A 386 -32.79 33.39 19.96
C MET A 386 -34.31 33.54 20.06
N GLY A 387 -35.04 32.43 20.21
CA GLY A 387 -36.49 32.44 20.43
C GLY A 387 -36.87 33.11 21.76
N MET A 388 -36.12 32.86 22.83
CA MET A 388 -36.31 33.46 24.15
C MET A 388 -36.11 34.98 24.10
N TRP A 389 -35.01 35.49 23.53
CA TRP A 389 -34.76 36.92 23.42
C TRP A 389 -35.88 37.64 22.66
N LYS A 390 -36.35 37.04 21.56
CA LYS A 390 -37.48 37.57 20.78
C LYS A 390 -38.77 37.60 21.60
N ARG A 391 -39.07 36.52 22.33
CA ARG A 391 -40.28 36.39 23.15
C ARG A 391 -40.29 37.35 24.34
N GLU A 392 -39.14 37.57 24.96
CA GLU A 392 -39.00 38.37 26.18
C GLU A 392 -38.60 39.82 25.90
N GLY A 393 -38.48 40.22 24.62
CA GLY A 393 -38.11 41.57 24.23
C GLY A 393 -36.68 41.96 24.65
N LEU A 394 -35.81 40.97 24.85
CA LEU A 394 -34.43 41.20 25.26
C LEU A 394 -33.56 41.55 24.05
N THR A 395 -32.51 42.34 24.29
CA THR A 395 -31.51 42.65 23.26
C THR A 395 -30.68 41.39 22.99
N PRO A 396 -30.65 40.86 21.75
CA PRO A 396 -29.83 39.70 21.44
C PRO A 396 -28.33 40.06 21.52
N PRO A 397 -27.44 39.07 21.69
CA PRO A 397 -26.00 39.29 21.68
C PRO A 397 -25.54 39.96 20.39
N LEU A 398 -24.46 40.73 20.52
CA LEU A 398 -23.83 41.38 19.39
C LEU A 398 -23.37 40.32 18.38
N VAL A 399 -23.77 40.47 17.11
CA VAL A 399 -23.27 39.63 16.03
C VAL A 399 -21.77 39.85 15.92
N LEU A 400 -20.99 38.83 16.28
CA LEU A 400 -19.54 38.89 16.16
C LEU A 400 -19.17 38.87 14.67
N PRO A 401 -18.28 39.78 14.23
CA PRO A 401 -17.79 39.76 12.86
C PRO A 401 -16.96 38.50 12.61
N ASN A 402 -17.39 37.69 11.66
CA ASN A 402 -16.66 36.61 11.03
C ASN A 402 -16.47 36.95 9.52
N ARG A 403 -15.72 36.10 8.81
CA ARG A 403 -15.39 36.33 7.40
C ARG A 403 -16.63 36.52 6.51
N ASP A 404 -17.74 35.87 6.84
CA ASP A 404 -18.94 35.81 6.01
C ASP A 404 -19.94 36.94 6.32
N ASN A 405 -19.94 37.46 7.56
CA ASN A 405 -20.85 38.54 7.98
C ASN A 405 -20.13 39.90 8.17
N ALA A 406 -18.83 39.99 7.87
CA ALA A 406 -18.03 41.21 8.02
C ALA A 406 -18.61 42.44 7.29
N VAL A 407 -19.35 42.23 6.20
CA VAL A 407 -20.03 43.30 5.45
C VAL A 407 -21.25 43.83 6.21
N ALA A 408 -22.00 42.95 6.89
CA ALA A 408 -23.19 43.30 7.66
C ALA A 408 -22.85 43.99 9.00
N CYS A 409 -21.65 43.75 9.54
CA CYS A 409 -21.17 44.37 10.77
C CYS A 409 -20.48 45.74 10.58
N ARG A 410 -20.47 46.31 9.36
CA ARG A 410 -19.90 47.66 9.16
C ARG A 410 -20.84 48.71 9.76
N PRO A 411 -20.34 49.61 10.64
CA PRO A 411 -21.16 50.69 11.17
C PRO A 411 -21.62 51.59 10.01
N GLN A 412 -22.94 51.78 9.89
CA GLN A 412 -23.50 52.78 8.99
C GLN A 412 -22.94 54.15 9.41
N HIS A 413 -22.05 54.71 8.61
CA HIS A 413 -21.44 56.01 8.89
C HIS A 413 -22.53 57.06 9.11
N ARG A 414 -22.67 57.53 10.35
CA ARG A 414 -23.37 58.78 10.67
C ARG A 414 -22.79 59.86 9.75
N ARG A 415 -23.66 60.45 8.91
CA ARG A 415 -23.31 61.57 8.04
C ARG A 415 -22.69 62.68 8.88
N ARG A 416 -21.39 62.93 8.74
CA ARG A 416 -20.77 64.16 9.24
C ARG A 416 -21.35 65.36 8.47
N PRO A 417 -21.58 66.52 9.10
CA PRO A 417 -22.09 67.69 8.40
C PRO A 417 -21.06 68.16 7.36
N LYS A 418 -21.52 68.49 6.16
CA LYS A 418 -20.70 69.04 5.07
C LYS A 418 -20.08 70.37 5.53
N CYS A 419 -18.76 70.42 5.66
CA CYS A 419 -18.04 71.69 5.65
C CYS A 419 -18.20 72.35 4.26
N MET A 420 -18.55 73.64 4.27
CA MET A 420 -18.79 74.47 3.08
C MET A 420 -17.59 74.54 2.13
N PRO A 421 -17.82 74.75 0.82
CA PRO A 421 -16.75 74.94 -0.15
C PRO A 421 -16.16 76.36 -0.06
N LYS A 422 -14.83 76.45 0.04
CA LYS A 422 -14.08 77.71 -0.10
C LYS A 422 -14.35 78.32 -1.47
N ARG A 423 -14.84 79.55 -1.49
CA ARG A 423 -15.04 80.37 -2.68
C ARG A 423 -14.09 81.57 -2.65
N PHE A 424 -13.48 81.80 -3.80
CA PHE A 424 -12.86 83.01 -4.34
C PHE A 424 -11.36 83.32 -4.17
N ARG A 425 -10.75 83.38 -5.37
CA ARG A 425 -9.46 83.94 -5.78
C ARG A 425 -9.43 85.47 -5.63
N ARG A 426 -8.23 85.97 -5.33
CA ARG A 426 -7.52 87.16 -5.88
C ARG A 426 -8.33 88.25 -6.61
N GLN A 427 -8.20 89.48 -6.12
CA GLN A 427 -7.93 90.74 -6.85
C GLN A 427 -6.94 91.53 -5.95
N ALA A 428 -5.69 91.80 -6.36
CA ALA A 428 -5.21 92.90 -7.21
C ALA A 428 -5.43 94.29 -6.56
N GLY A 429 -4.32 94.96 -6.21
CA GLY A 429 -4.24 96.27 -5.56
C GLY A 429 -3.12 96.29 -4.54
#